data_AF-A0A0P1GBB1-F1
#
_entry.id   AF-A0A0P1GBB1-F1
#
_cell.length_a   1.000
_cell.length_b   1.000
_cell.length_c   1.000
_cell.angle_alpha   90.00
_cell.angle_beta   90.00
_cell.angle_gamma   90.00
#
_symmetry.space_group_name_H-M   'P 1'
#
loop_
_entity.id
_entity.type
_entity.pdbx_description
1 polymer ?
#
loop_
_entity_poly.entity_id
_entity_poly.type
_entity_poly.pdbx_seq_one_letter_code
_entity_poly.pdbx_strand_id
1 'polypeptide(L)'
;MKGFYGALLALCVAGQVCADEAAQQLAVGQDIYMGGRSIVMDAEGRDDVFLAGERVDLRDPITGSAHLAGRWVEIEGAVAGDVYAMGQRVTVADPVAGDVSAAAQRLRVNAEVGGDLRAMASEMSIAAPIGGNAMLTGEIVEIDAEIAGDVVFHASTVRFGPDARIGGAIRIYEEVANTVTIPDSVASPDQIERRGLSGNPLAPDLFGQTAKDQRAAAGLPKPAPEPEPLPTGFLSGVLVVAILGALLAVIWPHGVAEMRRSVLGTPGRALATGFVTVSAVIGSTILLAMTLFGLFVAPVSILALIVLWVLGYIVGTYAAGVWVLGWFGGGEPMTNGERAMAAGIGALGVGLLSLIPVVGWLLLLVLSTMGAGAVALRILRPRLFADG
;
A
#
# COMPACT_ATOMS: atom_id res chain seq x y z
N MET A 1 5.65 -9.15 -20.22
CA MET A 1 4.40 -9.97 -20.17
C MET A 1 4.62 -11.43 -19.74
N LYS A 2 5.82 -12.02 -19.87
CA LYS A 2 6.08 -13.41 -19.41
C LYS A 2 6.14 -13.59 -17.88
N GLY A 3 6.69 -12.61 -17.14
CA GLY A 3 6.82 -12.71 -15.67
C GLY A 3 5.50 -12.61 -14.87
N PHE A 4 4.47 -11.94 -15.41
CA PHE A 4 3.20 -11.78 -14.69
C PHE A 4 2.38 -13.08 -14.64
N TYR A 5 2.40 -13.87 -15.72
CA TYR A 5 1.75 -15.16 -15.75
C TYR A 5 2.48 -16.22 -14.90
N GLY A 6 3.81 -16.14 -14.81
CA GLY A 6 4.61 -16.98 -13.90
C GLY A 6 4.29 -16.74 -12.42
N ALA A 7 4.17 -15.47 -12.01
CA ALA A 7 3.78 -15.11 -10.64
C ALA A 7 2.34 -15.56 -10.30
N LEU A 8 1.42 -15.47 -11.27
CA LEU A 8 0.03 -15.92 -11.09
C LEU A 8 -0.06 -17.46 -10.99
N LEU A 9 0.73 -18.19 -11.77
CA LEU A 9 0.84 -19.65 -11.68
C LEU A 9 1.49 -20.11 -10.36
N ALA A 10 2.52 -19.40 -9.88
CA ALA A 10 3.13 -19.66 -8.57
C ALA A 10 2.13 -19.46 -7.42
N LEU A 11 1.25 -18.45 -7.49
CA LEU A 11 0.17 -18.25 -6.52
C LEU A 11 -0.88 -19.38 -6.57
N CYS A 12 -1.22 -19.88 -7.76
CA CYS A 12 -2.17 -20.98 -7.92
C CYS A 12 -1.63 -22.30 -7.35
N VAL A 13 -0.32 -22.56 -7.48
CA VAL A 13 0.32 -23.73 -6.86
C VAL A 13 0.35 -23.56 -5.34
N ALA A 14 0.70 -22.38 -4.81
CA ALA A 14 0.71 -22.11 -3.37
C ALA A 14 -0.66 -22.34 -2.68
N GLY A 15 -1.76 -22.12 -3.40
CA GLY A 15 -3.12 -22.37 -2.90
C GLY A 15 -3.46 -23.85 -2.67
N GLN A 16 -2.77 -24.79 -3.34
CA GLN A 16 -2.96 -26.24 -3.13
C GLN A 16 -2.01 -26.85 -2.08
N VAL A 17 -1.04 -26.07 -1.58
CA VAL A 17 0.16 -26.54 -0.84
C VAL A 17 -0.01 -26.55 0.70
N CYS A 18 -1.16 -26.15 1.24
CA CYS A 18 -1.38 -26.18 2.70
C CYS A 18 -1.63 -27.59 3.30
N ALA A 19 -1.44 -28.69 2.57
CA ALA A 19 -1.85 -30.03 3.04
C ALA A 19 -0.87 -31.20 2.78
N ASP A 20 0.30 -30.98 2.17
CA ASP A 20 1.23 -32.08 1.83
C ASP A 20 2.64 -31.85 2.42
N GLU A 21 3.20 -32.87 3.09
CA GLU A 21 4.56 -32.82 3.66
C GLU A 21 5.65 -32.97 2.58
N ALA A 22 5.30 -33.55 1.43
CA ALA A 22 6.22 -33.79 0.32
C ALA A 22 6.35 -32.55 -0.57
N ALA A 23 7.58 -32.21 -0.96
CA ALA A 23 7.84 -31.21 -1.98
C ALA A 23 7.19 -31.64 -3.30
N GLN A 24 6.27 -30.83 -3.82
CA GLN A 24 5.70 -31.02 -5.15
C GLN A 24 6.59 -30.33 -6.16
N GLN A 25 6.94 -31.05 -7.23
CA GLN A 25 7.78 -30.55 -8.31
C GLN A 25 7.03 -30.62 -9.64
N LEU A 26 7.12 -29.55 -10.42
CA LEU A 26 6.70 -29.49 -11.82
C LEU A 26 7.87 -28.98 -12.65
N ALA A 27 8.23 -29.72 -13.71
CA ALA A 27 9.23 -29.28 -14.68
C ALA A 27 8.55 -28.93 -16.01
N VAL A 28 8.88 -27.77 -16.59
CA VAL A 28 8.41 -27.33 -17.89
C VAL A 28 9.63 -26.95 -18.73
N GLY A 29 10.07 -27.86 -19.60
CA GLY A 29 11.36 -27.69 -20.28
C GLY A 29 12.52 -27.77 -19.28
N GLN A 30 13.38 -26.75 -19.26
CA GLN A 30 14.47 -26.62 -18.29
C GLN A 30 14.08 -25.86 -17.03
N ASP A 31 12.86 -25.33 -16.98
CA ASP A 31 12.35 -24.59 -15.83
C ASP A 31 11.77 -25.55 -14.80
N ILE A 32 11.96 -25.22 -13.53
CA ILE A 32 11.49 -26.03 -12.41
C ILE A 32 10.69 -25.20 -11.41
N TYR A 33 9.57 -25.77 -10.98
CA TYR A 33 8.67 -25.19 -10.02
C TYR A 33 8.57 -26.15 -8.85
N MET A 34 8.92 -25.70 -7.64
CA MET A 34 8.84 -26.51 -6.43
C MET A 34 8.06 -25.79 -5.33
N GLY A 35 7.13 -26.50 -4.71
CA GLY A 35 6.32 -26.00 -3.60
C GLY A 35 6.26 -27.00 -2.46
N GLY A 36 6.39 -26.54 -1.21
CA GLY A 36 6.28 -27.42 -0.03
C GLY A 36 6.91 -26.81 1.22
N ARG A 37 6.96 -27.58 2.33
CA ARG A 37 7.52 -27.07 3.59
C ARG A 37 9.04 -26.86 3.51
N SER A 38 9.77 -27.83 2.97
CA SER A 38 11.22 -27.76 2.78
C SER A 38 11.55 -28.11 1.34
N ILE A 39 12.15 -27.17 0.63
CA ILE A 39 12.54 -27.30 -0.77
C ILE A 39 14.06 -27.30 -0.84
N VAL A 40 14.59 -28.31 -1.51
CA VAL A 40 16.00 -28.39 -1.88
C VAL A 40 16.03 -28.58 -3.39
N MET A 41 16.64 -27.64 -4.09
CA MET A 41 16.90 -27.75 -5.52
C MET A 41 18.37 -28.16 -5.69
N ASP A 42 18.57 -29.41 -6.10
CA ASP A 42 19.85 -30.10 -6.31
C ASP A 42 19.85 -30.86 -7.65
N ALA A 43 19.42 -30.17 -8.71
CA ALA A 43 19.42 -30.71 -10.05
C ALA A 43 20.13 -29.76 -11.03
N GLU A 44 21.33 -30.13 -11.46
CA GLU A 44 22.08 -29.40 -12.49
C GLU A 44 21.29 -29.20 -13.81
N GLY A 45 21.68 -28.15 -14.54
CA GLY A 45 21.20 -27.90 -15.92
C GLY A 45 19.81 -27.27 -16.01
N ARG A 46 19.30 -26.65 -14.94
CA ARG A 46 18.08 -25.85 -15.00
C ARG A 46 18.34 -24.46 -15.53
N ASP A 47 17.32 -23.94 -16.21
CA ASP A 47 17.30 -22.56 -16.66
C ASP A 47 16.71 -21.68 -15.55
N ASP A 48 15.39 -21.55 -15.48
CA ASP A 48 14.73 -20.80 -14.42
C ASP A 48 14.22 -21.70 -13.28
N VAL A 49 14.33 -21.23 -12.03
CA VAL A 49 13.77 -21.91 -10.85
C VAL A 49 12.72 -21.07 -10.14
N PHE A 50 11.63 -21.71 -9.72
CA PHE A 50 10.53 -21.10 -8.99
C PHE A 50 10.25 -21.91 -7.73
N LEU A 51 10.84 -21.50 -6.61
CA LEU A 51 10.84 -22.27 -5.37
C LEU A 51 10.08 -21.51 -4.28
N ALA A 52 9.07 -22.16 -3.68
CA ALA A 52 8.26 -21.57 -2.62
C ALA A 52 8.08 -22.53 -1.44
N GLY A 53 8.44 -22.10 -0.22
CA GLY A 53 8.30 -22.95 0.96
C GLY A 53 8.62 -22.31 2.30
N GLU A 54 8.68 -23.10 3.38
CA GLU A 54 9.18 -22.59 4.67
C GLU A 54 10.70 -22.44 4.63
N ARG A 55 11.39 -23.49 4.17
CA ARG A 55 12.83 -23.50 3.88
C ARG A 55 13.04 -23.74 2.39
N VAL A 56 13.88 -22.94 1.75
CA VAL A 56 14.24 -23.03 0.33
C VAL A 56 15.76 -22.99 0.21
N ASP A 57 16.34 -24.09 -0.25
CA ASP A 57 17.79 -24.20 -0.51
C ASP A 57 18.00 -24.44 -2.01
N LEU A 58 18.63 -23.49 -2.72
CA LEU A 58 19.09 -23.66 -4.11
C LEU A 58 20.58 -24.05 -4.07
N ARG A 59 20.91 -25.32 -4.33
CA ARG A 59 22.27 -25.86 -4.16
C ARG A 59 23.06 -25.94 -5.45
N ASP A 60 22.39 -26.38 -6.53
CA ASP A 60 23.07 -26.56 -7.80
C ASP A 60 23.00 -25.29 -8.66
N PRO A 61 24.03 -25.01 -9.47
CA PRO A 61 24.03 -23.87 -10.39
C PRO A 61 22.90 -23.93 -11.43
N ILE A 62 22.43 -22.75 -11.83
CA ILE A 62 21.39 -22.57 -12.86
C ILE A 62 21.83 -21.60 -13.95
N THR A 63 21.35 -21.81 -15.18
CA THR A 63 21.68 -20.96 -16.34
C THR A 63 20.80 -19.73 -16.49
N GLY A 64 19.63 -19.75 -15.85
CA GLY A 64 18.65 -18.66 -15.88
C GLY A 64 18.51 -18.00 -14.51
N SER A 65 17.28 -17.64 -14.16
CA SER A 65 16.94 -16.81 -13.01
C SER A 65 16.29 -17.61 -11.87
N ALA A 66 16.53 -17.16 -10.64
CA ALA A 66 15.96 -17.75 -9.43
C ALA A 66 14.82 -16.90 -8.87
N HIS A 67 13.64 -17.49 -8.72
CA HIS A 67 12.47 -16.90 -8.07
C HIS A 67 12.18 -17.68 -6.78
N LEU A 68 12.51 -17.08 -5.64
CA LEU A 68 12.58 -17.76 -4.35
C LEU A 68 11.71 -17.05 -3.31
N ALA A 69 10.85 -17.81 -2.65
CA ALA A 69 10.00 -17.29 -1.57
C ALA A 69 9.97 -18.26 -0.39
N GLY A 70 10.38 -17.80 0.79
CA GLY A 70 10.23 -18.63 1.97
C GLY A 70 10.61 -17.97 3.27
N ARG A 71 10.49 -18.67 4.40
CA ARG A 71 10.94 -18.11 5.68
C ARG A 71 12.47 -18.05 5.72
N TRP A 72 13.13 -19.10 5.27
CA TRP A 72 14.58 -19.19 5.14
C TRP A 72 14.91 -19.54 3.69
N VAL A 73 15.66 -18.65 3.03
CA VAL A 73 16.12 -18.83 1.65
C VAL A 73 17.65 -18.82 1.65
N GLU A 74 18.24 -19.89 1.15
CA GLU A 74 19.69 -20.05 0.98
C GLU A 74 19.98 -20.30 -0.51
N ILE A 75 20.89 -19.51 -1.08
CA ILE A 75 21.33 -19.62 -2.47
C ILE A 75 22.80 -20.03 -2.44
N GLU A 76 23.05 -21.34 -2.48
CA GLU A 76 24.36 -21.99 -2.43
C GLU A 76 24.87 -22.41 -3.83
N GLY A 77 24.04 -22.28 -4.86
CA GLY A 77 24.41 -22.53 -6.25
C GLY A 77 24.47 -21.23 -7.06
N ALA A 78 25.49 -21.10 -7.92
CA ALA A 78 25.67 -19.94 -8.79
C ALA A 78 24.47 -19.73 -9.74
N VAL A 79 24.07 -18.47 -9.92
CA VAL A 79 22.93 -18.06 -10.76
C VAL A 79 23.45 -17.22 -11.93
N ALA A 80 23.30 -17.71 -13.16
CA ALA A 80 23.77 -16.97 -14.34
C ALA A 80 22.83 -15.84 -14.79
N GLY A 81 21.56 -15.86 -14.39
CA GLY A 81 20.59 -14.78 -14.57
C GLY A 81 20.41 -13.93 -13.32
N ASP A 82 19.15 -13.59 -13.03
CA ASP A 82 18.79 -12.72 -11.90
C ASP A 82 18.27 -13.53 -10.70
N VAL A 83 18.36 -12.95 -9.50
CA VAL A 83 17.74 -13.47 -8.28
C VAL A 83 16.60 -12.57 -7.82
N TYR A 84 15.44 -13.15 -7.60
CA TYR A 84 14.28 -12.55 -6.95
C TYR A 84 13.97 -13.33 -5.68
N ALA A 85 14.29 -12.79 -4.51
CA ALA A 85 14.19 -13.51 -3.25
C ALA A 85 13.39 -12.75 -2.19
N MET A 86 12.51 -13.45 -1.47
CA MET A 86 11.75 -12.86 -0.37
C MET A 86 11.63 -13.81 0.83
N GLY A 87 11.87 -13.29 2.04
CA GLY A 87 11.77 -14.11 3.24
C GLY A 87 12.05 -13.46 4.59
N GLN A 88 12.09 -14.23 5.68
CA GLN A 88 12.60 -13.70 6.96
C GLN A 88 14.12 -13.62 6.94
N ARG A 89 14.78 -14.65 6.40
CA ARG A 89 16.21 -14.68 6.16
C ARG A 89 16.46 -15.06 4.72
N VAL A 90 17.24 -14.23 4.02
CA VAL A 90 17.77 -14.53 2.69
C VAL A 90 19.29 -14.47 2.78
N THR A 91 19.97 -15.49 2.27
CA THR A 91 21.43 -15.52 2.17
C THR A 91 21.82 -15.89 0.74
N VAL A 92 22.59 -15.00 0.11
CA VAL A 92 23.24 -15.22 -1.19
C VAL A 92 24.66 -15.65 -0.90
N ALA A 93 24.93 -16.96 -0.97
CA ALA A 93 26.21 -17.56 -0.61
C ALA A 93 27.10 -17.82 -1.82
N ASP A 94 26.53 -17.88 -3.03
CA ASP A 94 27.23 -18.15 -4.28
C ASP A 94 26.98 -17.05 -5.34
N PRO A 95 27.85 -16.91 -6.36
CA PRO A 95 27.81 -15.78 -7.28
C PRO A 95 26.51 -15.68 -8.11
N VAL A 96 26.06 -14.45 -8.32
CA VAL A 96 24.93 -14.11 -9.20
C VAL A 96 25.46 -13.23 -10.32
N ALA A 97 25.38 -13.69 -11.58
CA ALA A 97 25.94 -12.93 -12.70
C ALA A 97 25.06 -11.72 -13.10
N GLY A 98 23.74 -11.81 -12.90
CA GLY A 98 22.78 -10.74 -13.14
C GLY A 98 22.47 -9.90 -11.90
N ASP A 99 21.23 -9.44 -11.81
CA ASP A 99 20.74 -8.57 -10.74
C ASP A 99 20.23 -9.38 -9.53
N VAL A 100 20.33 -8.80 -8.33
CA VAL A 100 19.67 -9.33 -7.13
C VAL A 100 18.59 -8.37 -6.64
N SER A 101 17.35 -8.83 -6.61
CA SER A 101 16.22 -8.14 -6.00
C SER A 101 15.73 -8.92 -4.78
N ALA A 102 16.00 -8.42 -3.58
CA ALA A 102 15.73 -9.15 -2.33
C ALA A 102 14.96 -8.33 -1.29
N ALA A 103 13.95 -8.94 -0.67
CA ALA A 103 13.23 -8.36 0.46
C ALA A 103 13.24 -9.32 1.66
N ALA A 104 13.84 -8.91 2.79
CA ALA A 104 13.96 -9.78 3.95
C ALA A 104 13.87 -9.07 5.31
N GLN A 105 13.69 -9.81 6.40
CA GLN A 105 14.01 -9.23 7.72
C GLN A 105 15.54 -9.15 7.90
N ARG A 106 16.25 -10.21 7.51
CA ARG A 106 17.72 -10.25 7.45
C ARG A 106 18.19 -10.68 6.08
N LEU A 107 19.01 -9.86 5.43
CA LEU A 107 19.67 -10.17 4.17
C LEU A 107 21.18 -10.27 4.37
N ARG A 108 21.79 -11.32 3.82
CA ARG A 108 23.24 -11.44 3.68
C ARG A 108 23.62 -11.68 2.23
N VAL A 109 24.52 -10.86 1.71
CA VAL A 109 25.11 -11.00 0.39
C VAL A 109 26.59 -11.28 0.59
N ASN A 110 26.96 -12.56 0.51
CA ASN A 110 28.31 -13.06 0.80
C ASN A 110 29.10 -13.42 -0.46
N ALA A 111 28.46 -13.33 -1.63
CA ALA A 111 29.07 -13.62 -2.92
C ALA A 111 28.82 -12.50 -3.92
N GLU A 112 29.62 -12.49 -4.97
CA GLU A 112 29.62 -11.45 -6.00
C GLU A 112 28.25 -11.36 -6.69
N VAL A 113 27.78 -10.13 -6.87
CA VAL A 113 26.62 -9.80 -7.71
C VAL A 113 27.15 -9.02 -8.91
N GLY A 114 27.09 -9.61 -10.10
CA GLY A 114 27.61 -9.00 -11.32
C GLY A 114 26.83 -7.78 -11.80
N GLY A 115 25.52 -7.75 -11.52
CA GLY A 115 24.61 -6.65 -11.86
C GLY A 115 24.27 -5.72 -10.71
N ASP A 116 23.05 -5.19 -10.73
CA ASP A 116 22.52 -4.28 -9.72
C ASP A 116 22.00 -5.05 -8.48
N LEU A 117 22.15 -4.45 -7.30
CA LEU A 117 21.55 -4.93 -6.04
C LEU A 117 20.38 -4.03 -5.63
N ARG A 118 19.17 -4.58 -5.56
CA ARG A 118 17.97 -3.90 -5.06
C ARG A 118 17.48 -4.63 -3.82
N ALA A 119 17.71 -4.05 -2.65
CA ALA A 119 17.55 -4.75 -1.39
C ALA A 119 16.75 -3.95 -0.37
N MET A 120 15.77 -4.60 0.26
CA MET A 120 15.01 -4.06 1.38
C MET A 120 15.07 -5.02 2.56
N ALA A 121 15.72 -4.62 3.65
CA ALA A 121 15.75 -5.44 4.86
C ALA A 121 15.92 -4.67 6.16
N SER A 122 15.40 -5.18 7.29
CA SER A 122 15.66 -4.55 8.60
C SER A 122 17.15 -4.57 8.92
N GLU A 123 17.79 -5.73 8.76
CA GLU A 123 19.24 -5.90 8.89
C GLU A 123 19.81 -6.41 7.56
N MET A 124 20.83 -5.74 7.04
CA MET A 124 21.50 -6.10 5.79
C MET A 124 23.01 -6.10 5.95
N SER A 125 23.66 -7.15 5.45
CA SER A 125 25.12 -7.26 5.36
C SER A 125 25.51 -7.55 3.91
N ILE A 126 26.37 -6.70 3.36
CA ILE A 126 26.96 -6.84 2.02
C ILE A 126 28.46 -7.04 2.23
N ALA A 127 28.94 -8.26 2.04
CA ALA A 127 30.31 -8.68 2.29
C ALA A 127 31.05 -9.14 1.02
N ALA A 128 30.45 -8.93 -0.15
CA ALA A 128 31.03 -9.27 -1.43
C ALA A 128 30.72 -8.20 -2.50
N PRO A 129 31.54 -8.14 -3.58
CA PRO A 129 31.44 -7.06 -4.57
C PRO A 129 30.10 -7.01 -5.30
N ILE A 130 29.65 -5.79 -5.60
CA ILE A 130 28.50 -5.51 -6.46
C ILE A 130 29.00 -4.79 -7.72
N GLY A 131 28.85 -5.42 -8.89
CA GLY A 131 29.34 -4.92 -10.17
C GLY A 131 28.52 -3.75 -10.76
N GLY A 132 27.26 -3.63 -10.36
CA GLY A 132 26.35 -2.55 -10.77
C GLY A 132 26.07 -1.52 -9.67
N ASN A 133 24.86 -0.97 -9.72
CA ASN A 133 24.35 0.00 -8.76
C ASN A 133 23.67 -0.70 -7.58
N ALA A 134 23.64 -0.04 -6.43
CA ALA A 134 22.96 -0.56 -5.24
C ALA A 134 21.83 0.37 -4.77
N MET A 135 20.62 -0.17 -4.62
CA MET A 135 19.50 0.48 -3.95
C MET A 135 19.19 -0.26 -2.65
N LEU A 136 19.53 0.35 -1.51
CA LEU A 136 19.52 -0.29 -0.20
C LEU A 136 18.54 0.41 0.74
N THR A 137 17.54 -0.30 1.25
CA THR A 137 16.60 0.23 2.24
C THR A 137 16.61 -0.64 3.48
N GLY A 138 16.86 -0.05 4.66
CA GLY A 138 16.87 -0.84 5.89
C GLY A 138 17.00 -0.06 7.19
N GLU A 139 16.97 -0.74 8.32
CA GLU A 139 17.25 -0.09 9.61
C GLU A 139 18.76 -0.05 9.86
N ILE A 140 19.42 -1.20 9.68
CA ILE A 140 20.86 -1.39 9.82
C ILE A 140 21.41 -1.96 8.51
N VAL A 141 22.33 -1.22 7.90
CA VAL A 141 23.03 -1.63 6.67
C VAL A 141 24.53 -1.68 6.96
N GLU A 142 25.13 -2.84 6.78
CA GLU A 142 26.57 -3.06 6.91
C GLU A 142 27.16 -3.37 5.54
N ILE A 143 28.10 -2.55 5.08
CA ILE A 143 28.77 -2.68 3.79
C ILE A 143 30.25 -2.91 4.08
N ASP A 144 30.79 -4.04 3.63
CA ASP A 144 32.21 -4.39 3.73
C ASP A 144 32.71 -4.94 2.39
N ALA A 145 32.37 -4.24 1.31
CA ALA A 145 32.73 -4.63 -0.04
C ALA A 145 32.73 -3.43 -1.00
N GLU A 146 33.29 -3.66 -2.19
CA GLU A 146 33.24 -2.71 -3.30
C GLU A 146 31.87 -2.74 -3.98
N ILE A 147 31.29 -1.56 -4.18
CA ILE A 147 30.13 -1.33 -5.07
C ILE A 147 30.61 -0.45 -6.21
N ALA A 148 30.67 -1.00 -7.42
CA ALA A 148 31.29 -0.33 -8.56
C ALA A 148 30.45 0.88 -9.06
N GLY A 149 29.12 0.79 -8.98
CA GLY A 149 28.19 1.80 -9.47
C GLY A 149 27.72 2.83 -8.43
N ASP A 150 26.60 3.47 -8.75
CA ASP A 150 25.91 4.41 -7.87
C ASP A 150 25.25 3.67 -6.69
N VAL A 151 25.21 4.33 -5.53
CA VAL A 151 24.50 3.82 -4.36
C VAL A 151 23.40 4.79 -3.96
N VAL A 152 22.18 4.27 -3.83
CA VAL A 152 21.08 4.94 -3.18
C VAL A 152 20.76 4.18 -1.91
N PHE A 153 20.85 4.83 -0.75
CA PHE A 153 20.40 4.19 0.48
C PHE A 153 19.48 5.06 1.34
N HIS A 154 18.53 4.36 1.97
CA HIS A 154 17.62 4.88 2.99
C HIS A 154 17.76 3.98 4.22
N ALA A 155 18.53 4.43 5.20
CA ALA A 155 18.75 3.66 6.42
C ALA A 155 18.94 4.50 7.68
N SER A 156 18.54 3.95 8.82
CA SER A 156 18.73 4.59 10.13
C SER A 156 20.19 4.51 10.60
N THR A 157 20.86 3.40 10.32
CA THR A 157 22.27 3.18 10.65
C THR A 157 22.97 2.53 9.48
N VAL A 158 24.09 3.12 9.05
CA VAL A 158 24.98 2.52 8.06
C VAL A 158 26.36 2.35 8.68
N ARG A 159 26.95 1.16 8.50
CA ARG A 159 28.31 0.84 8.94
C ARG A 159 29.11 0.42 7.72
N PHE A 160 30.30 0.98 7.63
CA PHE A 160 31.25 0.66 6.59
C PHE A 160 32.41 -0.13 7.20
N GLY A 161 32.68 -1.31 6.67
CA GLY A 161 33.84 -2.11 7.00
C GLY A 161 35.11 -1.64 6.27
N PRO A 162 36.26 -2.27 6.57
CA PRO A 162 37.56 -1.89 5.97
C PRO A 162 37.58 -1.96 4.44
N ASP A 163 36.82 -2.89 3.84
CA ASP A 163 36.83 -3.17 2.41
C ASP A 163 35.73 -2.38 1.66
N ALA A 164 34.93 -1.59 2.39
CA ALA A 164 33.87 -0.77 1.80
C ALA A 164 34.42 0.29 0.84
N ARG A 165 34.05 0.22 -0.44
CA ARG A 165 34.39 1.22 -1.47
C ARG A 165 33.18 1.47 -2.37
N ILE A 166 32.93 2.72 -2.74
CA ILE A 166 31.84 3.08 -3.66
C ILE A 166 32.41 3.85 -4.85
N GLY A 167 32.30 3.26 -6.05
CA GLY A 167 32.84 3.82 -7.29
C GLY A 167 32.00 4.95 -7.89
N GLY A 168 30.67 4.92 -7.70
CA GLY A 168 29.73 5.89 -8.26
C GLY A 168 29.32 7.02 -7.31
N ALA A 169 28.19 7.65 -7.62
CA ALA A 169 27.58 8.67 -6.78
C ALA A 169 26.76 8.03 -5.63
N ILE A 170 26.76 8.68 -4.47
CA ILE A 170 26.00 8.27 -3.30
C ILE A 170 24.83 9.24 -3.12
N ARG A 171 23.60 8.72 -3.14
CA ARG A 171 22.39 9.47 -2.80
C ARG A 171 21.82 8.96 -1.49
N ILE A 172 21.75 9.84 -0.50
CA ILE A 172 21.23 9.50 0.82
C ILE A 172 19.90 10.20 1.03
N TYR A 173 18.87 9.41 1.32
CA TYR A 173 17.60 9.91 1.80
C TYR A 173 17.60 9.80 3.33
N GLU A 174 17.70 10.93 4.01
CA GLU A 174 17.71 10.99 5.48
C GLU A 174 16.50 11.77 5.98
N GLU A 175 15.89 11.29 7.07
CA GLU A 175 14.88 12.07 7.81
C GLU A 175 15.53 13.23 8.58
N VAL A 176 16.74 13.01 9.09
CA VAL A 176 17.57 14.00 9.77
C VAL A 176 18.89 14.13 9.02
N ALA A 177 19.22 15.34 8.56
CA ALA A 177 20.43 15.58 7.80
C ALA A 177 21.70 15.25 8.61
N ASN A 178 22.66 14.60 7.96
CA ASN A 178 23.99 14.28 8.49
C ASN A 178 23.99 13.22 9.61
N THR A 179 23.04 12.29 9.59
CA THR A 179 23.02 11.19 10.57
C THR A 179 24.00 10.07 10.16
N VAL A 180 24.18 9.84 8.86
CA VAL A 180 25.12 8.86 8.34
C VAL A 180 26.48 9.50 8.06
N THR A 181 27.52 9.02 8.74
CA THR A 181 28.92 9.42 8.48
C THR A 181 29.54 8.45 7.48
N ILE A 182 30.00 8.98 6.34
CA ILE A 182 30.72 8.22 5.31
C ILE A 182 32.21 8.58 5.43
N PRO A 183 33.10 7.63 5.71
CA PRO A 183 34.55 7.88 5.73
C PRO A 183 35.09 8.21 4.34
N ASP A 184 36.13 9.06 4.26
CA ASP A 184 36.84 9.37 3.01
C ASP A 184 37.43 8.12 2.33
N SER A 185 37.65 7.04 3.08
CA SER A 185 38.10 5.74 2.55
C SER A 185 37.04 5.03 1.74
N VAL A 186 35.75 5.34 1.93
CA VAL A 186 34.62 4.70 1.26
C VAL A 186 34.25 5.45 -0.03
N ALA A 187 34.17 6.78 0.05
CA ALA A 187 33.88 7.65 -1.08
C ALA A 187 34.37 9.08 -0.81
N SER A 188 34.72 9.80 -1.88
CA SER A 188 35.02 11.23 -1.84
C SER A 188 33.79 12.04 -1.44
N PRO A 189 33.92 13.12 -0.64
CA PRO A 189 32.81 14.02 -0.32
C PRO A 189 32.04 14.55 -1.53
N ASP A 190 32.72 14.73 -2.67
CA ASP A 190 32.12 15.22 -3.92
C ASP A 190 31.14 14.22 -4.57
N GLN A 191 31.19 12.95 -4.18
CA GLN A 191 30.28 11.90 -4.66
C GLN A 191 28.96 11.88 -3.89
N ILE A 192 28.82 12.63 -2.78
CA ILE A 192 27.73 12.48 -1.83
C ILE A 192 26.65 13.56 -2.03
N GLU A 193 25.47 13.14 -2.50
CA GLU A 193 24.26 13.95 -2.58
C GLU A 193 23.29 13.58 -1.43
N ARG A 194 22.98 14.53 -0.56
CA ARG A 194 22.03 14.32 0.56
C ARG A 194 20.70 14.99 0.26
N ARG A 195 19.60 14.25 0.40
CA ARG A 195 18.22 14.78 0.27
C ARG A 195 17.42 14.52 1.54
N GLY A 196 16.86 15.59 2.10
CA GLY A 196 15.95 15.50 3.23
C GLY A 196 14.58 14.97 2.80
N LEU A 197 14.00 14.05 3.57
CA LEU A 197 12.64 13.51 3.33
C LEU A 197 11.50 14.48 3.68
N SER A 198 11.83 15.69 4.15
CA SER A 198 10.86 16.74 4.45
C SER A 198 10.19 17.22 3.15
N GLY A 199 9.12 16.54 2.73
CA GLY A 199 8.27 16.95 1.62
C GLY A 199 7.89 15.88 0.59
N ASN A 200 8.06 14.58 0.84
CA ASN A 200 7.58 13.55 -0.09
C ASN A 200 6.11 13.14 0.21
N PRO A 201 5.12 13.53 -0.61
CA PRO A 201 3.71 13.17 -0.41
C PRO A 201 3.40 11.68 -0.65
N LEU A 202 4.35 10.87 -1.13
CA LEU A 202 4.18 9.43 -1.38
C LEU A 202 4.72 8.54 -0.25
N ALA A 203 5.33 9.11 0.79
CA ALA A 203 5.78 8.38 1.98
C ALA A 203 5.06 8.91 3.24
N PRO A 204 3.76 8.64 3.41
CA PRO A 204 3.08 8.96 4.66
C PRO A 204 3.62 8.04 5.75
N ASP A 205 4.35 8.59 6.72
CA ASP A 205 4.52 8.14 8.11
C ASP A 205 4.47 6.61 8.40
N LEU A 206 5.12 5.79 7.59
CA LEU A 206 5.31 4.36 7.92
C LEU A 206 6.27 4.17 9.12
N PHE A 207 7.13 5.16 9.40
CA PHE A 207 8.15 5.14 10.46
C PHE A 207 8.03 6.29 11.48
N GLY A 208 6.94 7.06 11.45
CA GLY A 208 6.80 8.35 12.16
C GLY A 208 6.83 8.31 13.70
N GLN A 209 6.83 7.14 14.34
CA GLN A 209 7.01 7.03 15.79
C GLN A 209 8.50 7.05 16.17
N THR A 210 9.36 6.40 15.39
CA THR A 210 10.80 6.32 15.65
C THR A 210 11.48 7.69 15.54
N ALA A 211 11.02 8.53 14.62
CA ALA A 211 11.50 9.91 14.42
C ALA A 211 11.25 10.82 15.63
N LYS A 212 10.15 10.62 16.36
CA LYS A 212 9.81 11.40 17.57
C LYS A 212 10.69 10.99 18.76
N ASP A 213 10.92 9.68 18.89
CA ASP A 213 11.70 9.10 19.99
C ASP A 213 13.20 9.43 19.86
N GLN A 214 13.75 9.38 18.64
CA GLN A 214 15.15 9.71 18.38
C GLN A 214 15.46 11.21 18.50
N ARG A 215 14.52 12.10 18.13
CA ARG A 215 14.66 13.56 18.35
C ARG A 215 14.69 13.93 19.83
N ALA A 216 13.86 13.26 20.64
CA ALA A 216 13.85 13.43 22.08
C ALA A 216 15.16 12.94 22.71
N ALA A 217 15.70 11.80 22.23
CA ALA A 217 17.00 11.29 22.66
C ALA A 217 18.18 12.20 22.26
N ALA A 218 18.09 12.90 21.13
CA ALA A 218 19.10 13.85 20.66
C ALA A 218 19.02 15.24 21.32
N GLY A 219 18.07 15.48 22.23
CA GLY A 219 17.91 16.75 22.95
C GLY A 219 17.54 17.94 22.05
N LEU A 220 17.08 17.69 20.82
CA LEU A 220 16.74 18.74 19.88
C LEU A 220 15.40 19.38 20.28
N PRO A 221 15.29 20.72 20.30
CA PRO A 221 14.04 21.39 20.59
C PRO A 221 12.97 20.97 19.58
N LYS A 222 11.78 20.67 20.08
CA LYS A 222 10.62 20.35 19.25
C LYS A 222 10.46 21.50 18.26
N PRO A 223 10.50 21.26 16.94
CA PRO A 223 10.29 22.34 15.98
C PRO A 223 8.98 23.02 16.32
N ALA A 224 8.98 24.35 16.29
CA ALA A 224 7.74 25.11 16.44
C ALA A 224 6.74 24.54 15.42
N PRO A 225 5.48 24.26 15.80
CA PRO A 225 4.49 23.82 14.84
C PRO A 225 4.40 24.92 13.78
N GLU A 226 4.92 24.63 12.59
CA GLU A 226 4.66 25.47 11.44
C GLU A 226 3.15 25.48 11.26
N PRO A 227 2.52 26.65 11.03
CA PRO A 227 1.11 26.68 10.72
C PRO A 227 0.91 25.84 9.46
N GLU A 228 0.36 24.64 9.62
CA GLU A 228 0.06 23.76 8.49
C GLU A 228 -0.82 24.57 7.54
N PRO A 229 -0.38 24.85 6.30
CA PRO A 229 -1.25 25.46 5.32
C PRO A 229 -2.47 24.55 5.20
N LEU A 230 -3.66 25.16 5.10
CA LEU A 230 -4.89 24.41 4.80
C LEU A 230 -4.56 23.39 3.71
N PRO A 231 -4.84 22.08 3.91
CA PRO A 231 -4.39 21.06 2.99
C PRO A 231 -4.85 21.46 1.60
N THR A 232 -3.91 21.59 0.65
CA THR A 232 -4.15 22.22 -0.66
C THR A 232 -5.31 21.54 -1.43
N GLY A 233 -5.66 20.30 -1.07
CA GLY A 233 -6.80 19.54 -1.56
C GLY A 233 -8.17 19.79 -0.87
N PHE A 234 -8.25 20.64 0.17
CA PHE A 234 -9.48 20.87 0.91
C PHE A 234 -10.55 21.58 0.07
N LEU A 235 -10.20 22.74 -0.51
CA LEU A 235 -11.12 23.53 -1.31
C LEU A 235 -11.55 22.78 -2.58
N SER A 236 -10.64 22.02 -3.19
CA SER A 236 -10.97 21.19 -4.35
C SER A 236 -11.91 20.05 -3.96
N GLY A 237 -11.71 19.40 -2.81
CA GLY A 237 -12.61 18.37 -2.28
C GLY A 237 -14.02 18.91 -2.03
N VAL A 238 -14.14 20.06 -1.34
CA VAL A 238 -15.42 20.73 -1.11
C VAL A 238 -16.11 21.08 -2.42
N LEU A 239 -15.37 21.62 -3.39
CA LEU A 239 -15.90 21.99 -4.70
C LEU A 239 -16.41 20.76 -5.48
N VAL A 240 -15.66 19.65 -5.48
CA VAL A 240 -16.07 18.41 -6.15
C VAL A 240 -17.36 17.86 -5.55
N VAL A 241 -17.46 17.80 -4.22
CA VAL A 241 -18.67 17.31 -3.54
C VAL A 241 -19.87 18.23 -3.81
N ALA A 242 -19.67 19.55 -3.79
CA ALA A 242 -20.70 20.53 -4.12
C ALA A 242 -21.21 20.35 -5.55
N ILE A 243 -20.29 20.20 -6.53
CA ILE A 243 -20.63 19.99 -7.94
C ILE A 243 -21.39 18.68 -8.12
N LEU A 244 -20.88 17.57 -7.58
CA LEU A 244 -21.53 16.27 -7.70
C LEU A 244 -22.92 16.25 -7.05
N GLY A 245 -23.06 16.86 -5.87
CA GLY A 245 -24.34 17.01 -5.20
C GLY A 245 -25.33 17.88 -5.98
N ALA A 246 -24.86 18.99 -6.55
CA ALA A 246 -25.67 19.86 -7.39
C ALA A 246 -26.11 19.15 -8.67
N LEU A 247 -25.18 18.50 -9.39
CA LEU A 247 -25.49 17.73 -10.60
C LEU A 247 -26.51 16.62 -10.30
N LEU A 248 -26.30 15.84 -9.23
CA LEU A 248 -27.22 14.79 -8.83
C LEU A 248 -28.61 15.34 -8.51
N ALA A 249 -28.69 16.45 -7.76
CA ALA A 249 -29.95 17.08 -7.39
C ALA A 249 -30.67 17.73 -8.59
N VAL A 250 -29.94 18.23 -9.58
CA VAL A 250 -30.51 18.85 -10.80
C VAL A 250 -30.97 17.78 -11.79
N ILE A 251 -30.17 16.74 -12.02
CA ILE A 251 -30.48 15.67 -12.97
C ILE A 251 -31.58 14.75 -12.42
N TRP A 252 -31.57 14.46 -11.11
CA TRP A 252 -32.53 13.54 -10.50
C TRP A 252 -33.27 14.15 -9.28
N PRO A 253 -34.06 15.21 -9.49
CA PRO A 253 -34.58 16.03 -8.41
C PRO A 253 -35.56 15.33 -7.48
N HIS A 254 -36.49 14.54 -8.04
CA HIS A 254 -37.46 13.80 -7.24
C HIS A 254 -36.79 12.71 -6.40
N GLY A 255 -35.79 12.02 -6.98
CA GLY A 255 -35.06 10.98 -6.28
C GLY A 255 -34.27 11.51 -5.11
N VAL A 256 -33.51 12.59 -5.32
CA VAL A 256 -32.74 13.24 -4.25
C VAL A 256 -33.65 13.84 -3.18
N ALA A 257 -34.80 14.42 -3.55
CA ALA A 257 -35.76 14.95 -2.59
C ALA A 257 -36.31 13.85 -1.66
N GLU A 258 -36.67 12.68 -2.19
CA GLU A 258 -37.13 11.54 -1.37
C GLU A 258 -36.03 11.00 -0.45
N MET A 259 -34.80 10.86 -0.96
CA MET A 259 -33.66 10.41 -0.16
C MET A 259 -33.37 11.40 0.97
N ARG A 260 -33.34 12.71 0.67
CA ARG A 260 -33.21 13.78 1.66
C ARG A 260 -34.30 13.69 2.74
N ARG A 261 -35.57 13.54 2.35
CA ARG A 261 -36.69 13.43 3.31
C ARG A 261 -36.50 12.22 4.24
N SER A 262 -35.97 11.12 3.73
CA SER A 262 -35.64 9.95 4.55
C SER A 262 -34.54 10.25 5.57
N VAL A 263 -33.47 10.95 5.14
CA VAL A 263 -32.35 11.37 6.00
C VAL A 263 -32.80 12.35 7.08
N LEU A 264 -33.60 13.38 6.74
CA LEU A 264 -34.00 14.44 7.67
C LEU A 264 -35.22 14.07 8.52
N GLY A 265 -36.18 13.33 7.97
CA GLY A 265 -37.42 12.98 8.66
C GLY A 265 -37.25 11.84 9.66
N THR A 266 -36.47 10.81 9.28
CA THR A 266 -36.24 9.63 10.13
C THR A 266 -34.75 9.26 10.16
N PRO A 267 -33.89 10.12 10.72
CA PRO A 267 -32.44 9.97 10.64
C PRO A 267 -31.94 8.65 11.23
N GLY A 268 -32.49 8.22 12.37
CA GLY A 268 -32.12 6.94 13.00
C GLY A 268 -32.43 5.73 12.12
N ARG A 269 -33.56 5.76 11.39
CA ARG A 269 -33.95 4.68 10.46
C ARG A 269 -33.07 4.67 9.21
N ALA A 270 -32.74 5.85 8.67
CA ALA A 270 -31.80 5.97 7.56
C ALA A 270 -30.41 5.44 7.96
N LEU A 271 -29.90 5.83 9.13
CA LEU A 271 -28.62 5.35 9.67
C LEU A 271 -28.62 3.83 9.86
N ALA A 272 -29.63 3.28 10.56
CA ALA A 272 -29.74 1.85 10.82
C ALA A 272 -29.85 1.04 9.53
N THR A 273 -30.67 1.48 8.57
CA THR A 273 -30.82 0.80 7.28
C THR A 273 -29.51 0.84 6.48
N GLY A 274 -28.81 1.97 6.51
CA GLY A 274 -27.52 2.14 5.86
C GLY A 274 -26.45 1.24 6.45
N PHE A 275 -26.37 1.19 7.78
CA PHE A 275 -25.47 0.28 8.49
C PHE A 275 -25.73 -1.18 8.08
N VAL A 276 -26.97 -1.65 8.18
CA VAL A 276 -27.35 -3.01 7.79
C VAL A 276 -27.02 -3.29 6.32
N THR A 277 -27.30 -2.34 5.41
CA THR A 277 -27.04 -2.50 3.98
C THR A 277 -25.55 -2.61 3.70
N VAL A 278 -24.73 -1.68 4.21
CA VAL A 278 -23.29 -1.68 4.01
C VAL A 278 -22.66 -2.94 4.60
N SER A 279 -23.03 -3.31 5.83
CA SER A 279 -22.54 -4.54 6.47
C SER A 279 -22.94 -5.79 5.69
N ALA A 280 -24.17 -5.86 5.18
CA ALA A 280 -24.63 -6.98 4.37
C ALA A 280 -23.88 -7.08 3.04
N VAL A 281 -23.59 -5.95 2.37
CA VAL A 281 -22.80 -5.94 1.12
C VAL A 281 -21.35 -6.37 1.37
N ILE A 282 -20.72 -5.87 2.43
CA ILE A 282 -19.35 -6.28 2.80
C ILE A 282 -19.31 -7.78 3.13
N GLY A 283 -20.19 -8.23 4.03
CA GLY A 283 -20.25 -9.63 4.44
C GLY A 283 -20.56 -10.58 3.28
N SER A 284 -21.55 -10.24 2.45
CA SER A 284 -21.87 -11.05 1.25
C SER A 284 -20.76 -11.04 0.22
N THR A 285 -20.02 -9.95 0.06
CA THR A 285 -18.83 -9.90 -0.82
C THR A 285 -17.79 -10.91 -0.40
N ILE A 286 -17.47 -10.97 0.90
CA ILE A 286 -16.49 -11.93 1.44
C ILE A 286 -16.97 -13.36 1.23
N LEU A 287 -18.24 -13.65 1.57
CA LEU A 287 -18.82 -14.99 1.40
C LEU A 287 -18.87 -15.41 -0.08
N LEU A 288 -19.19 -14.49 -0.99
CA LEU A 288 -19.17 -14.77 -2.43
C LEU A 288 -17.74 -15.04 -2.91
N ALA A 289 -16.77 -14.24 -2.48
CA ALA A 289 -15.37 -14.42 -2.86
C ALA A 289 -14.79 -15.80 -2.49
N MET A 290 -15.34 -16.46 -1.45
CA MET A 290 -14.98 -17.83 -1.08
C MET A 290 -15.44 -18.89 -2.10
N THR A 291 -16.29 -18.53 -3.06
CA THR A 291 -16.75 -19.40 -4.15
C THR A 291 -16.03 -19.08 -5.45
N LEU A 292 -15.82 -20.09 -6.31
CA LEU A 292 -15.19 -19.89 -7.62
C LEU A 292 -15.94 -18.85 -8.48
N PHE A 293 -17.28 -18.89 -8.43
CA PHE A 293 -18.13 -17.92 -9.12
C PHE A 293 -18.01 -16.52 -8.51
N GLY A 294 -18.04 -16.42 -7.19
CA GLY A 294 -18.04 -15.14 -6.52
C GLY A 294 -16.68 -14.44 -6.53
N LEU A 295 -15.57 -15.12 -6.85
CA LEU A 295 -14.31 -14.44 -7.19
C LEU A 295 -14.46 -13.47 -8.37
N PHE A 296 -15.31 -13.79 -9.37
CA PHE A 296 -15.62 -12.89 -10.48
C PHE A 296 -16.63 -11.80 -10.10
N VAL A 297 -17.53 -12.09 -9.14
CA VAL A 297 -18.54 -11.12 -8.67
C VAL A 297 -17.96 -10.13 -7.66
N ALA A 298 -16.96 -10.53 -6.88
CA ALA A 298 -16.40 -9.73 -5.79
C ALA A 298 -15.86 -8.36 -6.23
N PRO A 299 -15.13 -8.22 -7.37
CA PRO A 299 -14.73 -6.90 -7.85
C PRO A 299 -15.93 -5.99 -8.17
N VAL A 300 -17.01 -6.56 -8.72
CA VAL A 300 -18.23 -5.81 -9.03
C VAL A 300 -18.97 -5.39 -7.75
N SER A 301 -19.01 -6.25 -6.73
CA SER A 301 -19.64 -5.90 -5.45
C SER A 301 -18.83 -4.88 -4.66
N ILE A 302 -17.49 -4.94 -4.71
CA ILE A 302 -16.61 -3.91 -4.13
C ILE A 302 -16.84 -2.58 -4.84
N LEU A 303 -16.91 -2.58 -6.18
CA LEU A 303 -17.22 -1.36 -6.93
C LEU A 303 -18.60 -0.81 -6.57
N ALA A 304 -19.62 -1.67 -6.47
CA ALA A 304 -20.96 -1.28 -6.05
C ALA A 304 -20.97 -0.70 -4.62
N LEU A 305 -20.16 -1.25 -3.71
CA LEU A 305 -19.98 -0.73 -2.36
C LEU A 305 -19.36 0.67 -2.37
N ILE A 306 -18.31 0.88 -3.16
CA ILE A 306 -17.68 2.20 -3.32
C ILE A 306 -18.67 3.22 -3.88
N VAL A 307 -19.42 2.85 -4.93
CA VAL A 307 -20.45 3.71 -5.52
C VAL A 307 -21.54 4.04 -4.51
N LEU A 308 -22.03 3.05 -3.75
CA LEU A 308 -23.04 3.24 -2.71
C LEU A 308 -22.52 4.18 -1.61
N TRP A 309 -21.26 4.02 -1.20
CA TRP A 309 -20.62 4.84 -0.18
C TRP A 309 -20.49 6.30 -0.62
N VAL A 310 -19.98 6.54 -1.83
CA VAL A 310 -19.84 7.88 -2.41
C VAL A 310 -21.20 8.54 -2.61
N LEU A 311 -22.17 7.81 -3.17
CA LEU A 311 -23.52 8.32 -3.37
C LEU A 311 -24.19 8.65 -2.03
N GLY A 312 -24.00 7.79 -1.02
CA GLY A 312 -24.46 8.02 0.34
C GLY A 312 -23.88 9.31 0.92
N TYR A 313 -22.56 9.51 0.80
CA TYR A 313 -21.92 10.73 1.29
C TYR A 313 -22.46 11.99 0.61
N ILE A 314 -22.64 11.96 -0.71
CA ILE A 314 -23.21 13.09 -1.47
C ILE A 314 -24.64 13.41 -1.01
N VAL A 315 -25.49 12.39 -0.87
CA VAL A 315 -26.88 12.55 -0.41
C VAL A 315 -26.94 13.06 1.03
N GLY A 316 -26.14 12.51 1.94
CA GLY A 316 -26.06 12.94 3.33
C GLY A 316 -25.59 14.39 3.45
N THR A 317 -24.55 14.75 2.70
CA THR A 317 -24.01 16.11 2.65
C THR A 317 -25.02 17.12 2.09
N TYR A 318 -25.72 16.75 1.00
CA TYR A 318 -26.80 17.57 0.44
C TYR A 318 -27.94 17.77 1.45
N ALA A 319 -28.34 16.71 2.15
CA ALA A 319 -29.38 16.79 3.17
C ALA A 319 -28.99 17.71 4.33
N ALA A 320 -27.72 17.65 4.79
CA ALA A 320 -27.19 18.58 5.77
C ALA A 320 -27.25 20.03 5.28
N GLY A 321 -26.93 20.28 4.00
CA GLY A 321 -27.06 21.60 3.38
C GLY A 321 -28.49 22.14 3.35
N VAL A 322 -29.48 21.29 3.04
CA VAL A 322 -30.90 21.68 3.09
C VAL A 322 -31.34 21.95 4.52
N TRP A 323 -30.88 21.14 5.49
CA TRP A 323 -31.17 21.37 6.91
C TRP A 323 -30.64 22.72 7.40
N VAL A 324 -29.40 23.08 7.02
CA VAL A 324 -28.83 24.41 7.32
C VAL A 324 -29.61 25.54 6.65
N LEU A 325 -29.99 25.39 5.38
CA LEU A 325 -30.83 26.38 4.69
C LEU A 325 -32.18 26.60 5.39
N GLY A 326 -32.75 25.53 5.97
CA GLY A 326 -33.98 25.60 6.75
C GLY A 326 -33.91 26.55 7.95
N TRP A 327 -32.73 26.69 8.56
CA TRP A 327 -32.52 27.64 9.66
C TRP A 327 -32.65 29.11 9.25
N PHE A 328 -32.38 29.42 7.99
CA PHE A 328 -32.49 30.77 7.43
C PHE A 328 -33.87 31.02 6.80
N GLY A 329 -34.87 30.20 7.11
CA GLY A 329 -36.23 30.32 6.58
C GLY A 329 -36.38 29.78 5.14
N GLY A 330 -35.37 29.08 4.62
CA GLY A 330 -35.46 28.40 3.33
C GLY A 330 -36.40 27.19 3.38
N GLY A 331 -37.28 27.05 2.40
CA GLY A 331 -38.14 25.87 2.23
C GLY A 331 -37.43 24.69 1.55
N GLU A 332 -38.18 23.63 1.21
CA GLU A 332 -37.64 22.55 0.37
C GLU A 332 -37.15 23.12 -0.97
N PRO A 333 -35.90 22.83 -1.42
CA PRO A 333 -35.40 23.31 -2.71
C PRO A 333 -36.30 22.92 -3.90
N MET A 334 -36.95 23.92 -4.49
CA MET A 334 -37.86 23.78 -5.65
C MET A 334 -37.14 24.08 -6.97
N THR A 335 -36.24 25.06 -6.97
CA THR A 335 -35.49 25.49 -8.17
C THR A 335 -34.12 24.81 -8.27
N ASN A 336 -33.56 24.75 -9.49
CA ASN A 336 -32.20 24.22 -9.69
C ASN A 336 -31.13 25.05 -8.97
N GLY A 337 -31.33 26.37 -8.87
CA GLY A 337 -30.45 27.26 -8.12
C GLY A 337 -30.43 26.95 -6.62
N GLU A 338 -31.61 26.76 -6.01
CA GLU A 338 -31.72 26.36 -4.59
C GLU A 338 -31.08 25.00 -4.32
N ARG A 339 -31.21 24.05 -5.25
CA ARG A 339 -30.57 22.72 -5.13
C ARG A 339 -29.05 22.84 -5.18
N ALA A 340 -28.51 23.62 -6.10
CA ALA A 340 -27.07 23.87 -6.19
C ALA A 340 -26.56 24.59 -4.93
N MET A 341 -27.30 25.58 -4.44
CA MET A 341 -26.97 26.31 -3.20
C MET A 341 -26.96 25.38 -1.99
N ALA A 342 -27.97 24.50 -1.86
CA ALA A 342 -28.02 23.49 -0.80
C ALA A 342 -26.83 22.54 -0.85
N ALA A 343 -26.45 22.06 -2.04
CA ALA A 343 -25.27 21.21 -2.21
C ALA A 343 -23.98 21.95 -1.79
N GLY A 344 -23.83 23.21 -2.18
CA GLY A 344 -22.68 24.05 -1.81
C GLY A 344 -22.58 24.31 -0.32
N ILE A 345 -23.69 24.67 0.33
CA ILE A 345 -23.75 24.90 1.78
C ILE A 345 -23.45 23.62 2.54
N GLY A 346 -24.04 22.50 2.12
CA GLY A 346 -23.78 21.19 2.71
C GLY A 346 -22.31 20.81 2.61
N ALA A 347 -21.73 20.90 1.41
CA ALA A 347 -20.34 20.55 1.16
C ALA A 347 -19.36 21.45 1.95
N LEU A 348 -19.61 22.76 1.99
CA LEU A 348 -18.79 23.69 2.74
C LEU A 348 -18.91 23.45 4.25
N GLY A 349 -20.12 23.30 4.77
CA GLY A 349 -20.36 23.07 6.20
C GLY A 349 -19.76 21.75 6.68
N VAL A 350 -20.01 20.65 5.97
CA VAL A 350 -19.42 19.34 6.27
C VAL A 350 -17.90 19.39 6.10
N GLY A 351 -17.40 20.03 5.05
CA GLY A 351 -15.96 20.23 4.84
C GLY A 351 -15.29 20.94 6.01
N LEU A 352 -15.82 22.09 6.43
CA LEU A 352 -15.26 22.85 7.56
C LEU A 352 -15.28 22.04 8.86
N LEU A 353 -16.37 21.33 9.15
CA LEU A 353 -16.44 20.46 10.32
C LEU A 353 -15.47 19.27 10.22
N SER A 354 -15.14 18.85 9.00
CA SER A 354 -14.21 17.75 8.76
C SER A 354 -12.75 18.12 9.02
N LEU A 355 -12.42 19.41 9.17
CA LEU A 355 -11.10 19.85 9.61
C LEU A 355 -10.82 19.49 11.08
N ILE A 356 -11.86 19.20 11.87
CA ILE A 356 -11.69 18.73 13.25
C ILE A 356 -11.39 17.22 13.20
N PRO A 357 -10.19 16.76 13.62
CA PRO A 357 -9.73 15.40 13.35
C PRO A 357 -10.71 14.30 13.76
N VAL A 358 -11.33 14.43 14.94
CA VAL A 358 -12.28 13.43 15.46
C VAL A 358 -13.67 13.56 14.83
N VAL A 359 -14.09 14.77 14.49
CA VAL A 359 -15.44 15.02 13.96
C VAL A 359 -15.51 14.67 12.49
N GLY A 360 -14.44 14.90 11.71
CA GLY A 360 -14.44 14.63 10.27
C GLY A 360 -14.68 13.17 9.91
N TRP A 361 -13.96 12.23 10.56
CA TRP A 361 -14.18 10.81 10.28
C TRP A 361 -15.57 10.34 10.73
N LEU A 362 -16.08 10.86 11.86
CA LEU A 362 -17.43 10.56 12.34
C LEU A 362 -18.50 11.08 11.38
N LEU A 363 -18.37 12.32 10.91
CA LEU A 363 -19.28 12.90 9.94
C LEU A 363 -19.26 12.13 8.63
N LEU A 364 -18.09 11.77 8.13
CA LEU A 364 -17.95 10.95 6.93
C LEU A 364 -18.69 9.62 7.11
N LEU A 365 -18.46 8.90 8.21
CA LEU A 365 -19.17 7.65 8.49
C LEU A 365 -20.69 7.85 8.59
N VAL A 366 -21.16 8.79 9.42
CA VAL A 366 -22.59 9.00 9.69
C VAL A 366 -23.31 9.46 8.42
N LEU A 367 -22.78 10.42 7.67
CA LEU A 367 -23.41 10.93 6.46
C LEU A 367 -23.41 9.89 5.34
N SER A 368 -22.31 9.15 5.16
CA SER A 368 -22.22 8.12 4.13
C SER A 368 -23.17 6.97 4.41
N THR A 369 -23.24 6.51 5.65
CA THR A 369 -24.16 5.45 6.08
C THR A 369 -25.62 5.90 6.03
N MET A 370 -25.97 7.08 6.55
CA MET A 370 -27.34 7.61 6.43
C MET A 370 -27.79 7.76 4.98
N GLY A 371 -26.94 8.32 4.12
CA GLY A 371 -27.26 8.47 2.70
C GLY A 371 -27.35 7.12 1.98
N ALA A 372 -26.46 6.17 2.27
CA ALA A 372 -26.54 4.81 1.74
C ALA A 372 -27.85 4.12 2.17
N GLY A 373 -28.29 4.36 3.41
CA GLY A 373 -29.59 3.89 3.89
C GLY A 373 -30.77 4.51 3.14
N ALA A 374 -30.70 5.81 2.83
CA ALA A 374 -31.72 6.48 2.02
C ALA A 374 -31.78 5.94 0.59
N VAL A 375 -30.62 5.65 -0.01
CA VAL A 375 -30.51 4.98 -1.32
C VAL A 375 -31.13 3.58 -1.25
N ALA A 376 -30.80 2.80 -0.21
CA ALA A 376 -31.30 1.45 -0.01
C ALA A 376 -32.83 1.42 0.20
N LEU A 377 -33.39 2.31 1.02
CA LEU A 377 -34.83 2.43 1.24
C LEU A 377 -35.59 2.73 -0.05
N ARG A 378 -35.01 3.57 -0.92
CA ARG A 378 -35.58 3.91 -2.22
C ARG A 378 -35.59 2.72 -3.19
N ILE A 379 -34.47 1.99 -3.26
CA ILE A 379 -34.28 0.87 -4.20
C ILE A 379 -35.04 -0.38 -3.75
N LEU A 380 -34.85 -0.79 -2.50
CA LEU A 380 -35.32 -2.09 -2.00
C LEU A 380 -36.78 -2.06 -1.54
N ARG A 381 -37.34 -0.87 -1.26
CA ARG A 381 -38.68 -0.67 -0.66
C ARG A 381 -39.03 -1.77 0.36
N PRO A 382 -38.18 -2.02 1.37
CA PRO A 382 -38.33 -3.19 2.22
C PRO A 382 -39.64 -3.11 3.01
N ARG A 383 -40.54 -4.07 2.78
CA ARG A 383 -41.83 -4.18 3.49
C ARG A 383 -41.69 -4.48 4.99
N LEU A 384 -40.49 -4.90 5.42
CA LEU A 384 -40.19 -5.27 6.81
C LEU A 384 -40.34 -4.14 7.83
N PHE A 385 -40.48 -2.89 7.38
CA PHE A 385 -40.62 -1.71 8.25
C PHE A 385 -41.79 -0.81 7.82
N ALA A 386 -42.82 -1.38 7.19
CA ALA A 386 -43.96 -0.63 6.66
C ALA A 386 -44.98 -0.22 7.73
N ASP A 387 -44.99 -0.86 8.91
CA ASP A 387 -45.96 -0.56 9.97
C ASP A 387 -45.24 -0.42 11.32
N GLY A 388 -45.43 0.74 11.95
CA GLY A 388 -44.85 1.12 13.25
C GLY A 388 -45.04 2.61 13.51
#